data_AF-A0AAE3VGI3-F1
#
_entry.id   AF-A0AAE3VGI3-F1
#
_cell.length_a   1.000
_cell.length_b   1.000
_cell.length_c   1.000
_cell.angle_alpha   90.00
_cell.angle_beta   90.00
_cell.angle_gamma   90.00
#
_symmetry.space_group_name_H-M   'P 1'
#
loop_
_entity.id
_entity.type
_entity.pdbx_description
1 polymer ?
#
loop_
_entity_poly.entity_id
_entity_poly.type
_entity_poly.pdbx_seq_one_letter_code
_entity_poly.pdbx_strand_id
1 'polypeptide(L)'
;MKLHPLIVDAYKVLAGEEMTREETLALAVEIAGEDIMDLLALANKVRKKYAGPIEACSILNVKSGRCSQNCRFCAQSGHYDTGVDTYELLSPEQVVAAARKVYDAGIRRFGYVTSGCGYTVADDEFRQILATLDRLHDEFPDMQICVSIGILSEETARLLAEHHVYRYNMNLQTSPARYRELIADTHAIDDKIATIRALQKAGVTNCTGGIFGLGESWADRVDMAFAIKDLDVEGIPLNVLLPIKGTPLADRPILAPVEVAKAFALFRLVNPTKTIKFAAGRETTMKDFQGLLMLAGANGMITGGYLTTRGRSVDDDAAFIRHLNEF
;
A
#
# COMPACT_ATOMS: atom_id res chain seq x y z
N MET A 1 35.48 8.47 -7.10
CA MET A 1 34.59 7.36 -6.77
C MET A 1 33.91 6.91 -8.05
N LYS A 2 33.94 5.61 -8.38
CA LYS A 2 33.32 5.07 -9.60
C LYS A 2 32.03 4.37 -9.19
N LEU A 3 30.92 4.64 -9.88
CA LEU A 3 29.64 3.99 -9.62
C LEU A 3 29.75 2.47 -9.78
N HIS A 4 29.02 1.72 -8.96
CA HIS A 4 28.90 0.27 -9.10
C HIS A 4 28.39 -0.11 -10.51
N PRO A 5 28.99 -1.10 -11.20
CA PRO A 5 28.58 -1.48 -12.56
C PRO A 5 27.08 -1.78 -12.71
N LEU A 6 26.50 -2.55 -11.78
CA LEU A 6 25.05 -2.84 -11.80
C LEU A 6 24.18 -1.58 -11.74
N ILE A 7 24.61 -0.54 -11.00
CA ILE A 7 23.89 0.74 -10.96
C ILE A 7 24.03 1.45 -12.30
N VAL A 8 25.21 1.43 -12.91
CA VAL A 8 25.44 1.99 -14.26
C VAL A 8 24.52 1.32 -15.28
N ASP A 9 24.41 0.00 -15.26
CA ASP A 9 23.53 -0.74 -16.17
C ASP A 9 22.05 -0.38 -15.94
N ALA A 10 21.65 -0.20 -14.69
CA ALA A 10 20.29 0.21 -14.34
C ALA A 10 19.91 1.63 -14.81
N TYR A 11 20.86 2.47 -15.26
CA TYR A 11 20.52 3.76 -15.90
C TYR A 11 19.73 3.57 -17.20
N LYS A 12 19.71 2.37 -17.80
CA LYS A 12 18.85 2.06 -18.95
C LYS A 12 17.37 2.32 -18.70
N VAL A 13 16.92 2.27 -17.44
CA VAL A 13 15.53 2.64 -17.07
C VAL A 13 15.23 4.09 -17.45
N LEU A 14 16.21 4.98 -17.32
CA LEU A 14 16.08 6.36 -17.80
C LEU A 14 16.06 6.47 -19.33
N ALA A 15 16.49 5.46 -20.08
CA ALA A 15 16.33 5.40 -21.53
C ALA A 15 14.98 4.79 -21.97
N GLY A 16 14.19 4.28 -21.02
CA GLY A 16 12.89 3.65 -21.28
C GLY A 16 12.96 2.12 -21.37
N GLU A 17 14.13 1.54 -21.13
CA GLU A 17 14.30 0.09 -21.05
C GLU A 17 13.82 -0.44 -19.69
N GLU A 18 13.37 -1.69 -19.68
CA GLU A 18 12.87 -2.32 -18.46
C GLU A 18 13.96 -3.10 -17.74
N MET A 19 13.86 -3.15 -16.40
CA MET A 19 14.66 -4.07 -15.60
C MET A 19 14.17 -5.51 -15.79
N THR A 20 15.08 -6.47 -15.92
CA THR A 20 14.75 -7.89 -15.79
C THR A 20 14.74 -8.31 -14.32
N ARG A 21 14.17 -9.48 -14.05
CA ARG A 21 14.16 -10.07 -12.72
C ARG A 21 15.58 -10.33 -12.22
N GLU A 22 16.44 -10.86 -13.07
CA GLU A 22 17.83 -11.21 -12.78
C GLU A 22 18.64 -9.96 -12.42
N GLU A 23 18.52 -8.89 -13.21
CA GLU A 23 19.21 -7.62 -12.95
C GLU A 23 18.73 -6.98 -11.64
N THR A 24 17.42 -7.01 -11.39
CA THR A 24 16.84 -6.46 -10.15
C THR A 24 17.29 -7.26 -8.93
N LEU A 25 17.37 -8.60 -9.06
CA LEU A 25 17.87 -9.46 -8.00
C LEU A 25 19.36 -9.22 -7.73
N ALA A 26 20.18 -9.06 -8.78
CA ALA A 26 21.60 -8.71 -8.64
C ALA A 26 21.76 -7.40 -7.86
N LEU A 27 20.99 -6.35 -8.21
CA LEU A 27 20.97 -5.11 -7.44
C LEU A 27 20.57 -5.33 -5.98
N ALA A 28 19.57 -6.19 -5.74
CA ALA A 28 19.07 -6.46 -4.40
C ALA A 28 20.12 -7.13 -3.51
N VAL A 29 20.92 -8.05 -4.05
CA VAL A 29 21.87 -8.86 -3.27
C VAL A 29 23.29 -8.27 -3.22
N GLU A 30 23.74 -7.60 -4.30
CA GLU A 30 25.13 -7.12 -4.41
C GLU A 30 25.30 -5.67 -3.93
N ILE A 31 24.28 -4.81 -4.08
CA ILE A 31 24.40 -3.41 -3.65
C ILE A 31 24.31 -3.30 -2.13
N ALA A 32 25.40 -2.79 -1.54
CA ALA A 32 25.57 -2.59 -0.11
C ALA A 32 26.40 -1.33 0.18
N GLY A 33 26.46 -0.90 1.45
CA GLY A 33 27.30 0.22 1.86
C GLY A 33 26.95 1.54 1.17
N GLU A 34 27.96 2.29 0.73
CA GLU A 34 27.81 3.60 0.11
C GLU A 34 27.07 3.56 -1.24
N ASP A 35 27.18 2.45 -2.00
CA ASP A 35 26.52 2.27 -3.28
C ASP A 35 24.98 2.31 -3.17
N ILE A 36 24.43 2.07 -1.98
CA ILE A 36 22.98 2.19 -1.75
C ILE A 36 22.52 3.62 -2.05
N MET A 37 23.30 4.64 -1.65
CA MET A 37 22.93 6.03 -1.89
C MET A 37 22.89 6.38 -3.38
N ASP A 38 23.79 5.79 -4.17
CA ASP A 38 23.80 5.94 -5.63
C ASP A 38 22.59 5.26 -6.28
N LEU A 39 22.18 4.09 -5.77
CA LEU A 39 20.94 3.41 -6.19
C LEU A 39 19.69 4.24 -5.87
N LEU A 40 19.61 4.82 -4.66
CA LEU A 40 18.51 5.71 -4.31
C LEU A 40 18.49 6.93 -5.24
N ALA A 41 19.64 7.55 -5.48
CA ALA A 41 19.73 8.69 -6.39
C ALA A 41 19.23 8.34 -7.80
N LEU A 42 19.54 7.16 -8.33
CA LEU A 42 18.99 6.67 -9.60
C LEU A 42 17.46 6.48 -9.52
N ALA A 43 16.94 5.85 -8.46
CA ALA A 43 15.49 5.69 -8.28
C ALA A 43 14.76 7.04 -8.23
N ASN A 44 15.31 8.06 -7.57
CA ASN A 44 14.75 9.41 -7.60
C ASN A 44 14.72 9.97 -9.03
N LYS A 45 15.80 9.80 -9.81
CA LYS A 45 15.83 10.26 -11.21
C LYS A 45 14.74 9.58 -12.04
N VAL A 46 14.56 8.28 -11.87
CA VAL A 46 13.49 7.52 -12.54
C VAL A 46 12.12 8.04 -12.14
N ARG A 47 11.88 8.26 -10.84
CA ARG A 47 10.64 8.88 -10.35
C ARG A 47 10.43 10.28 -10.95
N LYS A 48 11.45 11.15 -11.00
CA LYS A 48 11.36 12.49 -11.63
C LYS A 48 10.97 12.43 -13.11
N LYS A 49 11.48 11.42 -13.81
CA LYS A 49 11.25 11.27 -15.25
C LYS A 49 9.86 10.72 -15.58
N TYR A 50 9.38 9.74 -14.81
CA TYR A 50 8.22 8.92 -15.22
C TYR A 50 7.01 9.01 -14.31
N ALA A 51 7.17 9.35 -13.02
CA ALA A 51 6.08 9.31 -12.05
C ALA A 51 5.40 10.67 -11.90
N GLY A 52 4.11 10.64 -11.54
CA GLY A 52 3.33 11.83 -11.22
C GLY A 52 3.77 12.55 -9.94
N PRO A 53 3.07 13.63 -9.57
CA PRO A 53 3.35 14.41 -8.36
C PRO A 53 3.19 13.59 -7.08
N ILE A 54 3.61 14.17 -5.95
CA ILE A 54 3.44 13.55 -4.64
C ILE A 54 1.94 13.45 -4.30
N GLU A 55 1.49 12.26 -3.91
CA GLU A 55 0.10 11.99 -3.56
C GLU A 55 -0.09 11.68 -2.07
N ALA A 56 -0.96 12.44 -1.40
CA ALA A 56 -1.47 12.09 -0.07
C ALA A 56 -2.79 11.34 -0.16
N CYS A 57 -2.97 10.31 0.67
CA CYS A 57 -4.24 9.61 0.87
C CYS A 57 -4.51 9.49 2.37
N SER A 58 -5.75 9.69 2.81
CA SER A 58 -6.16 9.36 4.17
C SER A 58 -7.02 8.10 4.14
N ILE A 59 -7.04 7.33 5.23
CA ILE A 59 -7.90 6.16 5.38
C ILE A 59 -8.73 6.26 6.65
N LEU A 60 -9.91 5.62 6.64
CA LEU A 60 -10.77 5.42 7.80
C LEU A 60 -10.98 3.92 7.99
N ASN A 61 -10.76 3.43 9.21
CA ASN A 61 -11.15 2.09 9.60
C ASN A 61 -12.64 2.10 9.96
N VAL A 62 -13.48 1.68 9.02
CA VAL A 62 -14.94 1.77 9.13
C VAL A 62 -15.55 0.56 9.85
N LYS A 63 -14.84 -0.56 9.89
CA LYS A 63 -15.21 -1.75 10.65
C LYS A 63 -13.94 -2.37 11.19
N SER A 64 -13.89 -2.68 12.48
CA SER A 64 -12.65 -3.06 13.15
C SER A 64 -12.74 -4.38 13.90
N GLY A 65 -11.69 -5.19 13.75
CA GLY A 65 -11.52 -6.45 14.46
C GLY A 65 -12.44 -7.57 13.97
N ARG A 66 -12.45 -8.69 14.73
CA ARG A 66 -13.26 -9.90 14.48
C ARG A 66 -13.18 -10.45 13.05
N CYS A 67 -12.08 -10.20 12.35
CA CYS A 67 -11.89 -10.72 11.00
C CYS A 67 -11.74 -12.25 11.07
N SER A 68 -12.49 -12.98 10.25
CA SER A 68 -12.43 -14.45 10.21
C SER A 68 -11.12 -15.03 9.65
N GLN A 69 -10.24 -14.17 9.12
CA GLN A 69 -9.03 -14.56 8.40
C GLN A 69 -7.80 -14.56 9.32
N ASN A 70 -6.84 -15.45 9.06
CA ASN A 70 -5.67 -15.67 9.92
C ASN A 70 -4.38 -15.02 9.37
N CYS A 71 -4.49 -13.81 8.82
CA CYS A 71 -3.32 -13.04 8.39
C CYS A 71 -2.34 -12.85 9.56
N ARG A 72 -1.18 -13.50 9.49
CA ARG A 72 -0.18 -13.61 10.59
C ARG A 72 0.37 -12.28 11.11
N PHE A 73 0.27 -11.21 10.33
CA PHE A 73 0.69 -9.86 10.73
C PHE A 73 -0.46 -9.01 11.30
N CYS A 74 -1.71 -9.42 11.10
CA CYS A 74 -2.85 -8.53 11.21
C CYS A 74 -3.41 -8.50 12.63
N ALA A 75 -3.43 -7.31 13.23
CA ALA A 75 -4.01 -7.12 14.56
C ALA A 75 -5.52 -7.34 14.63
N GLN A 76 -6.22 -7.25 13.50
CA GLN A 76 -7.68 -7.37 13.43
C GLN A 76 -8.17 -8.80 13.21
N SER A 77 -7.24 -9.77 13.06
CA SER A 77 -7.54 -11.19 12.94
C SER A 77 -8.20 -11.71 14.22
N GLY A 78 -9.37 -12.32 14.10
CA GLY A 78 -10.07 -12.97 15.22
C GLY A 78 -9.37 -14.25 15.72
N HIS A 79 -8.29 -14.69 15.06
CA HIS A 79 -7.46 -15.81 15.50
C HIS A 79 -6.44 -15.40 16.58
N TYR A 80 -6.26 -14.10 16.83
CA TYR A 80 -5.21 -13.58 17.71
C TYR A 80 -5.79 -12.59 18.73
N ASP A 81 -5.27 -12.62 19.95
CA ASP A 81 -5.61 -11.64 20.98
C ASP A 81 -4.57 -10.51 21.00
N THR A 82 -4.94 -9.40 20.38
CA THR A 82 -4.05 -8.24 20.16
C THR A 82 -4.51 -7.00 20.92
N GLY A 83 -5.65 -7.08 21.62
CA GLY A 83 -6.23 -5.97 22.38
C GLY A 83 -6.72 -4.79 21.54
N VAL A 84 -6.96 -4.95 20.23
CA VAL A 84 -7.50 -3.88 19.39
C VAL A 84 -8.98 -3.61 19.66
N ASP A 85 -9.41 -2.36 19.52
CA ASP A 85 -10.82 -1.99 19.61
C ASP A 85 -11.63 -2.66 18.49
N THR A 86 -12.71 -3.33 18.88
CA THR A 86 -13.62 -4.00 17.94
C THR A 86 -14.95 -3.26 17.87
N TYR A 87 -15.41 -2.97 16.66
CA TYR A 87 -16.70 -2.34 16.40
C TYR A 87 -17.24 -2.74 15.02
N GLU A 88 -18.56 -2.79 14.92
CA GLU A 88 -19.26 -3.02 13.66
C GLU A 88 -19.14 -1.81 12.72
N LEU A 89 -19.73 -1.90 11.53
CA LEU A 89 -19.69 -0.84 10.54
C LEU A 89 -20.14 0.51 11.13
N LEU A 90 -19.31 1.56 10.99
CA LEU A 90 -19.68 2.91 11.42
C LEU A 90 -20.91 3.40 10.65
N SER A 91 -21.68 4.30 11.29
CA SER A 91 -22.83 4.91 10.63
C SER A 91 -22.38 5.81 9.47
N PRO A 92 -23.21 5.99 8.43
CA PRO A 92 -22.90 6.90 7.33
C PRO A 92 -22.56 8.33 7.80
N GLU A 93 -23.21 8.81 8.87
CA GLU A 93 -22.93 10.13 9.48
C GLU A 93 -21.50 10.21 10.05
N GLN A 94 -21.05 9.15 10.74
CA GLN A 94 -19.70 9.07 11.28
C GLN A 94 -18.66 9.06 10.16
N VAL A 95 -18.93 8.32 9.08
CA VAL A 95 -18.05 8.25 7.90
C VAL A 95 -17.96 9.60 7.20
N VAL A 96 -19.10 10.27 6.96
CA VAL A 96 -19.15 11.61 6.35
C VAL A 96 -18.43 12.65 7.21
N ALA A 97 -18.60 12.60 8.55
CA ALA A 97 -17.92 13.51 9.46
C ALA A 97 -16.38 13.32 9.44
N ALA A 98 -15.92 12.07 9.32
CA ALA A 98 -14.49 11.78 9.17
C ALA A 98 -13.95 12.22 7.80
N ALA A 99 -14.71 12.00 6.71
CA ALA A 99 -14.36 12.47 5.38
C ALA A 99 -14.29 14.00 5.32
N ARG A 100 -15.18 14.72 6.00
CA ARG A 100 -15.14 16.20 6.11
C ARG A 100 -13.81 16.69 6.65
N LYS A 101 -13.30 16.09 7.73
CA LYS A 101 -12.00 16.46 8.31
C LYS A 101 -10.85 16.29 7.32
N VAL A 102 -10.85 15.20 6.55
CA VAL A 102 -9.85 14.92 5.52
C VAL A 102 -9.97 15.93 4.37
N TYR A 103 -11.20 16.22 3.94
CA TYR A 103 -11.49 17.19 2.89
C TYR A 103 -11.04 18.60 3.29
N ASP A 104 -11.34 19.04 4.51
CA ASP A 104 -11.00 20.36 5.02
C ASP A 104 -9.48 20.52 5.22
N ALA A 105 -8.76 19.43 5.47
CA ALA A 105 -7.29 19.38 5.48
C ALA A 105 -6.65 19.41 4.07
N GLY A 106 -7.45 19.52 3.01
CA GLY A 106 -6.98 19.60 1.62
C GLY A 106 -6.63 18.25 0.98
N ILE A 107 -6.87 17.13 1.67
CA ILE A 107 -6.66 15.79 1.11
C ILE A 107 -7.91 15.39 0.32
N ARG A 108 -7.71 15.05 -0.95
CA ARG A 108 -8.81 14.69 -1.87
C ARG A 108 -8.98 13.18 -2.06
N ARG A 109 -8.13 12.35 -1.44
CA ARG A 109 -8.24 10.88 -1.50
C ARG A 109 -8.58 10.30 -0.14
N PHE A 110 -9.73 9.66 -0.06
CA PHE A 110 -10.27 9.10 1.18
C PHE A 110 -10.52 7.61 1.03
N GLY A 111 -9.90 6.81 1.88
CA GLY A 111 -10.01 5.36 1.88
C GLY A 111 -11.04 4.84 2.88
N TYR A 112 -12.07 4.18 2.39
CA TYR A 112 -13.03 3.41 3.16
C TYR A 112 -12.50 1.99 3.36
N VAL A 113 -12.16 1.61 4.59
CA VAL A 113 -11.52 0.32 4.89
C VAL A 113 -12.33 -0.46 5.91
N THR A 114 -12.54 -1.76 5.68
CA THR A 114 -13.20 -2.65 6.64
C THR A 114 -12.31 -3.84 7.00
N SER A 115 -12.46 -4.35 8.21
CA SER A 115 -12.03 -5.71 8.55
C SER A 115 -12.99 -6.74 7.93
N GLY A 116 -12.47 -7.92 7.57
CA GLY A 116 -13.28 -8.99 6.99
C GLY A 116 -12.55 -9.75 5.88
N CYS A 117 -13.22 -10.76 5.31
CA CYS A 117 -12.69 -11.52 4.18
C CYS A 117 -13.03 -10.86 2.83
N GLY A 118 -14.16 -10.16 2.74
CA GLY A 118 -14.69 -9.72 1.47
C GLY A 118 -16.22 -9.82 1.39
N TYR A 119 -16.75 -9.42 0.24
CA TYR A 119 -18.16 -9.49 -0.11
C TYR A 119 -18.28 -10.16 -1.48
N THR A 120 -18.52 -11.47 -1.49
CA THR A 120 -18.75 -12.24 -2.73
C THR A 120 -20.22 -12.21 -3.17
N VAL A 121 -21.11 -11.74 -2.29
CA VAL A 121 -22.54 -11.52 -2.52
C VAL A 121 -22.92 -10.11 -2.04
N ALA A 122 -23.95 -9.52 -2.64
CA ALA A 122 -24.46 -8.21 -2.26
C ALA A 122 -25.49 -8.32 -1.11
N ASP A 123 -25.00 -8.67 0.07
CA ASP A 123 -25.78 -8.71 1.32
C ASP A 123 -26.12 -7.32 1.85
N ASP A 124 -26.84 -7.27 2.97
CA ASP A 124 -27.32 -6.01 3.56
C ASP A 124 -26.16 -5.10 4.02
N GLU A 125 -25.08 -5.67 4.55
CA GLU A 125 -23.90 -4.90 4.95
C GLU A 125 -23.20 -4.30 3.71
N PHE A 126 -23.06 -5.06 2.63
CA PHE A 126 -22.52 -4.54 1.37
C PHE A 126 -23.40 -3.43 0.79
N ARG A 127 -24.73 -3.56 0.82
CA ARG A 127 -25.66 -2.51 0.37
C ARG A 127 -25.55 -1.25 1.22
N GLN A 128 -25.33 -1.38 2.52
CA GLN A 128 -25.06 -0.23 3.40
C GLN A 128 -23.74 0.46 3.04
N ILE A 129 -22.70 -0.31 2.67
CA ILE A 129 -21.44 0.25 2.16
C ILE A 129 -21.72 1.06 0.88
N LEU A 130 -22.40 0.50 -0.11
CA LEU A 130 -22.73 1.20 -1.36
C LEU A 130 -23.47 2.51 -1.12
N ALA A 131 -24.51 2.50 -0.27
CA ALA A 131 -25.26 3.71 0.07
C ALA A 131 -24.39 4.77 0.79
N THR A 132 -23.41 4.33 1.57
CA THR A 132 -22.46 5.25 2.23
C THR A 132 -21.49 5.86 1.22
N LEU A 133 -21.06 5.10 0.20
CA LEU A 133 -20.19 5.58 -0.87
C LEU A 133 -20.91 6.64 -1.73
N ASP A 134 -22.18 6.41 -2.09
CA ASP A 134 -22.99 7.39 -2.82
C ASP A 134 -23.12 8.70 -2.03
N ARG A 135 -23.43 8.60 -0.74
CA ARG A 135 -23.53 9.78 0.13
C ARG A 135 -22.21 10.55 0.25
N LEU A 136 -21.07 9.85 0.30
CA LEU A 136 -19.76 10.50 0.29
C LEU A 136 -19.52 11.23 -1.04
N HIS A 137 -19.93 10.66 -2.16
CA HIS A 137 -19.81 11.31 -3.46
C HIS A 137 -20.67 12.57 -3.54
N ASP A 138 -21.93 12.50 -3.10
CA ASP A 138 -22.86 13.63 -3.10
C ASP A 138 -22.38 14.79 -2.23
N GLU A 139 -21.86 14.49 -1.04
CA GLU A 139 -21.35 15.49 -0.08
C GLU A 139 -19.99 16.07 -0.48
N PHE A 140 -19.19 15.32 -1.23
CA PHE A 140 -17.81 15.65 -1.60
C PHE A 140 -17.52 15.25 -3.06
N PRO A 141 -18.08 15.93 -4.06
CA PRO A 141 -17.95 15.53 -5.47
C PRO A 141 -16.50 15.53 -5.98
N ASP A 142 -15.62 16.36 -5.40
CA ASP A 142 -14.19 16.41 -5.74
C ASP A 142 -13.32 15.39 -4.97
N MET A 143 -13.92 14.59 -4.09
CA MET A 143 -13.21 13.58 -3.31
C MET A 143 -13.17 12.25 -4.07
N GLN A 144 -11.96 11.76 -4.27
CA GLN A 144 -11.68 10.44 -4.84
C GLN A 144 -11.79 9.38 -3.74
N ILE A 145 -12.86 8.59 -3.80
CA ILE A 145 -13.15 7.55 -2.80
C ILE A 145 -12.41 6.26 -3.17
N CYS A 146 -11.49 5.86 -2.30
CA CYS A 146 -10.82 4.57 -2.38
C CYS A 146 -11.52 3.56 -1.48
N VAL A 147 -11.57 2.29 -1.85
CA VAL A 147 -12.22 1.22 -1.06
C VAL A 147 -11.25 0.07 -0.81
N SER A 148 -11.29 -0.52 0.39
CA SER A 148 -10.51 -1.70 0.76
C SER A 148 -11.33 -2.60 1.69
N ILE A 149 -12.14 -3.48 1.12
CA ILE A 149 -13.14 -4.25 1.86
C ILE A 149 -13.01 -5.78 1.68
N GLY A 150 -11.89 -6.25 1.13
CA GLY A 150 -11.58 -7.67 0.97
C GLY A 150 -11.87 -8.22 -0.44
N ILE A 151 -12.02 -9.54 -0.53
CA ILE A 151 -12.23 -10.30 -1.77
C ILE A 151 -13.64 -10.04 -2.32
N LEU A 152 -13.76 -9.91 -3.64
CA LEU A 152 -15.03 -9.64 -4.32
C LEU A 152 -15.33 -10.70 -5.38
N SER A 153 -16.62 -10.85 -5.71
CA SER A 153 -17.04 -11.53 -6.93
C SER A 153 -17.07 -10.53 -8.10
N GLU A 154 -17.23 -11.03 -9.33
CA GLU A 154 -17.44 -10.12 -10.48
C GLU A 154 -18.68 -9.24 -10.30
N GLU A 155 -19.73 -9.76 -9.67
CA GLU A 155 -20.95 -9.00 -9.41
C GLU A 155 -20.72 -7.85 -8.44
N THR A 156 -20.09 -8.10 -7.29
CA THR A 156 -19.84 -7.05 -6.29
C THR A 156 -18.77 -6.07 -6.76
N ALA A 157 -17.80 -6.50 -7.57
CA ALA A 157 -16.87 -5.59 -8.24
C ALA A 157 -17.58 -4.65 -9.22
N ARG A 158 -18.51 -5.17 -10.04
CA ARG A 158 -19.33 -4.34 -10.95
C ARG A 158 -20.18 -3.34 -10.17
N LEU A 159 -20.83 -3.77 -9.08
CA LEU A 159 -21.62 -2.87 -8.24
C LEU A 159 -20.77 -1.72 -7.69
N LEU A 160 -19.56 -1.97 -7.17
CA LEU A 160 -18.69 -0.87 -6.72
C LEU A 160 -18.38 0.15 -7.83
N ALA A 161 -18.22 -0.31 -9.08
CA ALA A 161 -17.99 0.59 -10.22
C ALA A 161 -19.19 1.53 -10.48
N GLU A 162 -20.40 1.08 -10.18
CA GLU A 162 -21.65 1.84 -10.32
C GLU A 162 -21.88 2.85 -9.18
N HIS A 163 -21.14 2.70 -8.08
CA HIS A 163 -21.27 3.49 -6.85
C HIS A 163 -20.05 4.39 -6.60
N HIS A 164 -19.57 5.05 -7.67
CA HIS A 164 -18.59 6.14 -7.62
C HIS A 164 -17.22 5.79 -6.99
N VAL A 165 -16.86 4.51 -6.94
CA VAL A 165 -15.53 4.10 -6.45
C VAL A 165 -14.46 4.52 -7.44
N TYR A 166 -13.54 5.38 -6.98
CA TYR A 166 -12.40 5.81 -7.77
C TYR A 166 -11.33 4.73 -7.89
N ARG A 167 -11.01 4.07 -6.78
CA ARG A 167 -9.93 3.08 -6.71
C ARG A 167 -10.15 2.02 -5.64
N TYR A 168 -9.72 0.80 -5.90
CA TYR A 168 -9.79 -0.29 -4.94
C TYR A 168 -8.40 -0.77 -4.49
N ASN A 169 -8.19 -0.94 -3.20
CA ASN A 169 -6.94 -1.46 -2.65
C ASN A 169 -7.03 -2.96 -2.36
N MET A 170 -6.11 -3.73 -2.94
CA MET A 170 -5.95 -5.16 -2.67
C MET A 170 -4.47 -5.54 -2.75
N ASN A 171 -3.80 -5.66 -1.61
CA ASN A 171 -2.35 -5.95 -1.56
C ASN A 171 -2.05 -7.45 -1.74
N LEU A 172 -0.99 -7.81 -2.46
CA LEU A 172 -0.46 -9.17 -2.46
C LEU A 172 0.21 -9.53 -1.14
N GLN A 173 0.66 -8.53 -0.37
CA GLN A 173 1.39 -8.65 0.90
C GLN A 173 2.80 -9.21 0.79
N THR A 174 3.03 -10.22 -0.05
CA THR A 174 4.36 -10.81 -0.35
C THR A 174 4.34 -11.42 -1.76
N SER A 175 5.40 -12.14 -2.16
CA SER A 175 5.43 -12.90 -3.41
C SER A 175 4.31 -13.96 -3.42
N PRO A 176 3.65 -14.21 -4.58
CA PRO A 176 2.57 -15.20 -4.64
C PRO A 176 2.97 -16.60 -4.13
N ALA A 177 4.20 -17.04 -4.44
CA ALA A 177 4.73 -18.33 -4.03
C ALA A 177 4.87 -18.49 -2.50
N ARG A 178 5.13 -17.40 -1.77
CA ARG A 178 5.28 -17.41 -0.30
C ARG A 178 4.01 -17.01 0.45
N TYR A 179 2.94 -16.71 -0.26
CA TYR A 179 1.73 -16.14 0.35
C TYR A 179 1.14 -17.03 1.45
N ARG A 180 0.93 -18.32 1.17
CA ARG A 180 0.34 -19.26 2.13
C ARG A 180 1.16 -19.36 3.42
N GLU A 181 2.48 -19.40 3.27
CA GLU A 181 3.43 -19.55 4.37
C GLU A 181 3.53 -18.28 5.22
N LEU A 182 3.72 -17.12 4.58
CA LEU A 182 4.02 -15.88 5.28
C LEU A 182 2.78 -15.09 5.69
N ILE A 183 1.67 -15.22 4.97
CA ILE A 183 0.48 -14.39 5.14
C ILE A 183 -0.62 -15.14 5.86
N ALA A 184 -1.30 -16.06 5.17
CA ALA A 184 -2.51 -16.74 5.67
C ALA A 184 -2.78 -18.00 4.86
N ASP A 185 -3.52 -18.95 5.44
CA ASP A 185 -4.02 -20.13 4.73
C ASP A 185 -5.55 -20.22 4.68
N THR A 186 -6.26 -19.25 5.27
CA THR A 186 -7.73 -19.13 5.21
C THR A 186 -8.26 -18.54 3.90
N HIS A 187 -7.40 -17.92 3.08
CA HIS A 187 -7.73 -17.39 1.76
C HIS A 187 -6.55 -17.54 0.81
N ALA A 188 -6.79 -17.66 -0.50
CA ALA A 188 -5.74 -17.80 -1.49
C ALA A 188 -5.28 -16.44 -2.06
N ILE A 189 -4.05 -16.40 -2.60
CA ILE A 189 -3.57 -15.25 -3.37
C ILE A 189 -4.36 -15.09 -4.67
N ASP A 190 -4.81 -16.20 -5.26
CA ASP A 190 -5.56 -16.23 -6.50
C ASP A 190 -6.91 -15.52 -6.37
N ASP A 191 -7.60 -15.63 -5.23
CA ASP A 191 -8.85 -14.92 -4.97
C ASP A 191 -8.66 -13.39 -5.01
N LYS A 192 -7.50 -12.92 -4.55
CA LYS A 192 -7.13 -11.51 -4.52
C LYS A 192 -6.76 -11.02 -5.91
N ILE A 193 -6.03 -11.82 -6.68
CA ILE A 193 -5.72 -11.54 -8.09
C ILE A 193 -7.02 -11.51 -8.91
N ALA A 194 -7.92 -12.46 -8.70
CA ALA A 194 -9.23 -12.50 -9.35
C ALA A 194 -10.06 -11.25 -9.03
N THR A 195 -10.06 -10.81 -7.76
CA THR A 195 -10.70 -9.55 -7.35
C THR A 195 -10.13 -8.35 -8.10
N ILE A 196 -8.79 -8.24 -8.19
CA ILE A 196 -8.13 -7.15 -8.93
C ILE A 196 -8.56 -7.16 -10.40
N ARG A 197 -8.52 -8.31 -11.06
CA ARG A 197 -8.93 -8.43 -12.47
C ARG A 197 -10.41 -8.13 -12.69
N ALA A 198 -11.28 -8.54 -11.78
CA ALA A 198 -12.71 -8.24 -11.84
C ALA A 198 -12.97 -6.72 -11.74
N LEU A 199 -12.27 -6.02 -10.85
CA LEU A 199 -12.36 -4.57 -10.72
C LEU A 199 -11.83 -3.84 -11.96
N GLN A 200 -10.69 -4.28 -12.51
CA GLN A 200 -10.15 -3.75 -13.77
C GLN A 200 -11.15 -3.92 -14.93
N LYS A 201 -11.77 -5.11 -15.05
CA LYS A 201 -12.82 -5.38 -16.05
C LYS A 201 -14.04 -4.48 -15.87
N ALA A 202 -14.38 -4.11 -14.64
CA ALA A 202 -15.45 -3.17 -14.31
C ALA A 202 -15.04 -1.68 -14.45
N GLY A 203 -13.80 -1.38 -14.82
CA GLY A 203 -13.31 0.00 -14.99
C GLY A 203 -12.85 0.68 -13.69
N VAL A 204 -12.72 -0.06 -12.58
CA VAL A 204 -12.21 0.47 -11.31
C VAL A 204 -10.70 0.27 -11.25
N THR A 205 -9.96 1.36 -11.02
CA THR A 205 -8.49 1.31 -10.89
C THR A 205 -8.07 0.64 -9.58
N ASN A 206 -6.83 0.15 -9.48
CA ASN A 206 -6.35 -0.56 -8.29
C ASN A 206 -5.10 0.04 -7.64
N CYS A 207 -4.99 -0.13 -6.33
CA CYS A 207 -3.72 -0.14 -5.62
C CYS A 207 -3.39 -1.56 -5.14
N THR A 208 -2.17 -2.02 -5.41
CA THR A 208 -1.68 -3.32 -4.94
C THR A 208 -0.21 -3.20 -4.56
N GLY A 209 0.10 -3.56 -3.32
CA GLY A 209 1.46 -3.63 -2.83
C GLY A 209 1.67 -4.74 -1.81
N GLY A 210 2.56 -4.51 -0.84
CA GLY A 210 2.83 -5.51 0.18
C GLY A 210 3.59 -5.00 1.39
N ILE A 211 4.15 -5.93 2.15
CA ILE A 211 4.76 -5.70 3.47
C ILE A 211 6.18 -6.26 3.46
N PHE A 212 7.15 -5.45 3.86
CA PHE A 212 8.53 -5.88 4.11
C PHE A 212 8.72 -6.25 5.58
N GLY A 213 9.51 -7.31 5.84
CA GLY A 213 9.85 -7.77 7.19
C GLY A 213 9.00 -8.94 7.69
N LEU A 214 8.21 -9.56 6.82
CA LEU A 214 7.43 -10.77 7.09
C LEU A 214 8.30 -12.04 7.22
N GLY A 215 9.56 -11.97 6.80
CA GLY A 215 10.47 -13.12 6.66
C GLY A 215 10.72 -13.56 5.23
N GLU A 216 10.27 -12.73 4.31
CA GLU A 216 10.59 -12.81 2.90
C GLU A 216 12.09 -12.56 2.66
N SER A 217 12.63 -13.20 1.63
CA SER A 217 13.98 -12.94 1.12
C SER A 217 13.99 -11.76 0.15
N TRP A 218 15.18 -11.31 -0.27
CA TRP A 218 15.29 -10.34 -1.37
C TRP A 218 14.67 -10.84 -2.67
N ALA A 219 14.80 -12.14 -2.98
CA ALA A 219 14.14 -12.75 -4.14
C ALA A 219 12.62 -12.60 -4.06
N ASP A 220 12.04 -12.83 -2.88
CA ASP A 220 10.59 -12.68 -2.67
C ASP A 220 10.12 -11.22 -2.87
N ARG A 221 10.93 -10.23 -2.45
CA ARG A 221 10.60 -8.81 -2.69
C ARG A 221 10.65 -8.45 -4.17
N VAL A 222 11.65 -8.97 -4.90
CA VAL A 222 11.75 -8.79 -6.35
C VAL A 222 10.57 -9.47 -7.04
N ASP A 223 10.24 -10.70 -6.67
CA ASP A 223 9.10 -11.44 -7.23
C ASP A 223 7.77 -10.71 -6.98
N MET A 224 7.60 -10.10 -5.80
CA MET A 224 6.45 -9.24 -5.52
C MET A 224 6.42 -8.01 -6.43
N ALA A 225 7.56 -7.35 -6.66
CA ALA A 225 7.62 -6.17 -7.53
C ALA A 225 7.21 -6.47 -8.98
N PHE A 226 7.63 -7.63 -9.51
CA PHE A 226 7.24 -8.09 -10.84
C PHE A 226 5.79 -8.59 -10.90
N ALA A 227 5.32 -9.32 -9.88
CA ALA A 227 3.91 -9.72 -9.81
C ALA A 227 2.97 -8.50 -9.80
N ILE A 228 3.36 -7.41 -9.14
CA ILE A 228 2.61 -6.15 -9.15
C ILE A 228 2.68 -5.47 -10.52
N LYS A 229 3.84 -5.51 -11.18
CA LYS A 229 4.01 -5.00 -12.55
C LYS A 229 3.07 -5.71 -13.53
N ASP A 230 2.99 -7.04 -13.45
CA ASP A 230 2.13 -7.87 -14.31
C ASP A 230 0.62 -7.62 -14.10
N LEU A 231 0.24 -7.15 -12.90
CA LEU A 231 -1.12 -6.74 -12.59
C LEU A 231 -1.48 -5.37 -13.17
N ASP A 232 -0.49 -4.58 -13.57
CA ASP A 232 -0.65 -3.24 -14.16
C ASP A 232 -1.54 -2.31 -13.31
N VAL A 233 -1.25 -2.20 -12.03
CA VAL A 233 -2.01 -1.36 -11.08
C VAL A 233 -1.53 0.10 -11.10
N GLU A 234 -2.35 1.03 -10.58
CA GLU A 234 -2.04 2.47 -10.57
C GLU A 234 -1.19 2.91 -9.37
N GLY A 235 -1.31 2.20 -8.25
CA GLY A 235 -0.60 2.51 -7.02
C GLY A 235 -0.03 1.28 -6.34
N ILE A 236 1.13 1.46 -5.73
CA ILE A 236 1.89 0.41 -5.04
C ILE A 236 2.13 0.84 -3.60
N PRO A 237 1.20 0.55 -2.67
CA PRO A 237 1.39 0.81 -1.25
C PRO A 237 2.37 -0.19 -0.65
N LEU A 238 3.54 0.30 -0.25
CA LEU A 238 4.56 -0.47 0.44
C LEU A 238 4.50 -0.18 1.93
N ASN A 239 4.48 -1.26 2.70
CA ASN A 239 4.40 -1.25 4.15
C ASN A 239 5.67 -1.90 4.71
N VAL A 240 6.03 -1.53 5.93
CA VAL A 240 6.97 -2.29 6.75
C VAL A 240 6.18 -2.92 7.88
N LEU A 241 6.51 -4.18 8.19
CA LEU A 241 5.89 -4.91 9.28
C LEU A 241 5.99 -4.10 10.57
N LEU A 242 4.85 -3.92 11.21
CA LEU A 242 4.74 -3.47 12.58
C LEU A 242 4.56 -4.72 13.44
N PRO A 243 5.55 -5.15 14.25
CA PRO A 243 5.37 -6.27 15.16
C PRO A 243 4.33 -5.90 16.22
N ILE A 244 3.19 -6.60 16.22
CA ILE A 244 2.08 -6.33 17.13
C ILE A 244 1.95 -7.50 18.10
N LYS A 245 1.98 -7.20 19.40
CA LYS A 245 1.81 -8.19 20.47
C LYS A 245 0.53 -9.01 20.24
N GLY A 246 0.65 -10.32 20.40
CA GLY A 246 -0.45 -11.28 20.18
C GLY A 246 -0.50 -11.86 18.77
N THR A 247 0.08 -11.21 17.78
CA THR A 247 0.20 -11.78 16.43
C THR A 247 1.36 -12.79 16.36
N PRO A 248 1.32 -13.77 15.44
CA PRO A 248 2.44 -14.69 15.19
C PRO A 248 3.76 -14.01 14.83
N LEU A 249 3.73 -12.75 14.40
CA LEU A 249 4.91 -11.98 13.99
C LEU A 249 5.32 -10.93 15.04
N ALA A 250 4.82 -11.02 16.27
CA ALA A 250 5.09 -10.06 17.35
C ALA A 250 6.60 -9.89 17.67
N ASP A 251 7.38 -10.96 17.57
CA ASP A 251 8.79 -10.97 17.93
C ASP A 251 9.73 -10.77 16.73
N ARG A 252 9.18 -10.40 15.57
CA ARG A 252 9.99 -10.12 14.37
C ARG A 252 10.87 -8.88 14.59
N PRO A 253 12.15 -8.92 14.18
CA PRO A 253 13.00 -7.74 14.24
C PRO A 253 12.49 -6.67 13.27
N ILE A 254 12.61 -5.41 13.67
CA ILE A 254 12.31 -4.26 12.81
C ILE A 254 13.40 -4.15 11.75
N LEU A 255 13.00 -3.97 10.49
CA LEU A 255 13.95 -3.78 9.39
C LEU A 255 14.78 -2.50 9.55
N ALA A 256 16.02 -2.53 9.09
CA ALA A 256 16.84 -1.33 9.04
C ALA A 256 16.30 -0.34 7.99
N PRO A 257 16.30 0.99 8.25
CA PRO A 257 15.81 1.99 7.29
C PRO A 257 16.46 1.90 5.90
N VAL A 258 17.75 1.57 5.86
CA VAL A 258 18.51 1.41 4.62
C VAL A 258 18.01 0.25 3.76
N GLU A 259 17.57 -0.84 4.39
CA GLU A 259 16.99 -1.99 3.71
C GLU A 259 15.62 -1.65 3.11
N VAL A 260 14.80 -0.91 3.86
CA VAL A 260 13.52 -0.40 3.36
C VAL A 260 13.75 0.54 2.17
N ALA A 261 14.68 1.49 2.28
CA ALA A 261 15.00 2.41 1.20
C ALA A 261 15.50 1.68 -0.06
N LYS A 262 16.37 0.68 0.10
CA LYS A 262 16.80 -0.17 -1.02
C LYS A 262 15.61 -0.88 -1.67
N ALA A 263 14.69 -1.44 -0.89
CA ALA A 263 13.49 -2.09 -1.43
C ALA A 263 12.62 -1.11 -2.24
N PHE A 264 12.40 0.12 -1.74
CA PHE A 264 11.66 1.15 -2.46
C PHE A 264 12.34 1.52 -3.80
N ALA A 265 13.65 1.65 -3.81
CA ALA A 265 14.41 1.94 -5.03
C ALA A 265 14.22 0.85 -6.08
N LEU A 266 14.32 -0.42 -5.69
CA LEU A 266 14.07 -1.56 -6.60
C LEU A 266 12.64 -1.53 -7.15
N PHE A 267 11.64 -1.29 -6.30
CA PHE A 267 10.25 -1.17 -6.74
C PHE A 267 10.04 -0.04 -7.75
N ARG A 268 10.73 1.11 -7.57
CA ARG A 268 10.70 2.22 -8.53
C ARG A 268 11.34 1.85 -9.86
N LEU A 269 12.48 1.15 -9.85
CA LEU A 269 13.13 0.73 -11.11
C LEU A 269 12.27 -0.26 -11.90
N VAL A 270 11.58 -1.18 -11.20
CA VAL A 270 10.66 -2.14 -11.84
C VAL A 270 9.36 -1.48 -12.32
N ASN A 271 8.84 -0.51 -11.56
CA ASN A 271 7.55 0.15 -11.82
C ASN A 271 7.71 1.68 -12.01
N PRO A 272 8.37 2.14 -13.09
CA PRO A 272 8.84 3.52 -13.23
C PRO A 272 7.73 4.56 -13.22
N THR A 273 6.57 4.27 -13.79
CA THR A 273 5.44 5.21 -13.96
C THR A 273 4.45 5.21 -12.79
N LYS A 274 4.49 4.18 -11.92
CA LYS A 274 3.43 3.94 -10.94
C LYS A 274 3.56 4.82 -9.70
N THR A 275 2.46 5.03 -8.98
CA THR A 275 2.51 5.76 -7.70
C THR A 275 2.97 4.82 -6.59
N ILE A 276 4.17 5.01 -6.06
CA ILE A 276 4.68 4.21 -4.94
C ILE A 276 4.39 4.95 -3.65
N LYS A 277 3.55 4.34 -2.80
CA LYS A 277 3.04 4.96 -1.57
C LYS A 277 3.72 4.33 -0.37
N PHE A 278 4.25 5.16 0.52
CA PHE A 278 4.64 4.66 1.84
C PHE A 278 3.45 4.66 2.79
N ALA A 279 3.05 3.46 3.20
CA ALA A 279 1.94 3.22 4.11
C ALA A 279 2.49 2.92 5.52
N ALA A 280 2.24 1.73 6.09
CA ALA A 280 2.67 1.39 7.46
C ALA A 280 4.19 1.36 7.65
N GLY A 281 4.68 1.80 8.83
CA GLY A 281 6.11 1.77 9.18
C GLY A 281 6.83 3.12 9.15
N ARG A 282 6.12 4.22 8.85
CA ARG A 282 6.69 5.57 8.73
C ARG A 282 7.31 6.06 10.03
N GLU A 283 6.53 5.97 11.11
CA GLU A 283 6.86 6.54 12.41
C GLU A 283 7.71 5.59 13.25
N THR A 284 7.64 4.30 12.97
CA THR A 284 8.31 3.26 13.76
C THR A 284 9.64 2.85 13.16
N THR A 285 9.66 2.51 11.87
CA THR A 285 10.86 2.03 11.19
C THR A 285 11.67 3.19 10.65
N MET A 286 11.04 4.06 9.84
CA MET A 286 11.79 5.13 9.16
C MET A 286 12.10 6.31 10.07
N LYS A 287 11.21 6.70 10.99
CA LYS A 287 11.42 7.82 11.93
C LYS A 287 11.89 9.08 11.20
N ASP A 288 13.13 9.51 11.43
CA ASP A 288 13.77 10.68 10.82
C ASP A 288 14.17 10.46 9.36
N PHE A 289 14.29 9.20 8.93
CA PHE A 289 14.67 8.79 7.58
C PHE A 289 13.50 8.74 6.59
N GLN A 290 12.30 9.26 6.93
CA GLN A 290 11.18 9.27 5.98
C GLN A 290 11.50 9.99 4.66
N GLY A 291 12.26 11.09 4.71
CA GLY A 291 12.73 11.79 3.50
C GLY A 291 13.61 10.93 2.59
N LEU A 292 14.30 9.92 3.15
CA LEU A 292 15.10 8.97 2.37
C LEU A 292 14.25 8.17 1.40
N LEU A 293 12.98 7.89 1.71
CA LEU A 293 12.11 7.13 0.80
C LEU A 293 11.66 7.94 -0.41
N MET A 294 11.59 9.26 -0.28
CA MET A 294 11.37 10.13 -1.42
C MET A 294 12.55 10.09 -2.38
N LEU A 295 13.78 10.08 -1.84
CA LEU A 295 14.97 9.80 -2.63
C LEU A 295 14.97 8.37 -3.17
N ALA A 296 14.43 7.39 -2.44
CA ALA A 296 14.27 6.02 -2.93
C ALA A 296 13.15 5.84 -3.98
N GLY A 297 12.52 6.93 -4.45
CA GLY A 297 11.53 6.86 -5.53
C GLY A 297 10.07 6.75 -5.09
N ALA A 298 9.76 6.88 -3.79
CA ALA A 298 8.37 7.07 -3.35
C ALA A 298 7.81 8.39 -3.92
N ASN A 299 6.51 8.39 -4.23
CA ASN A 299 5.77 9.60 -4.63
C ASN A 299 4.33 9.59 -4.10
N GLY A 300 4.11 8.92 -2.97
CA GLY A 300 2.87 9.06 -2.23
C GLY A 300 2.97 8.52 -0.81
N MET A 301 1.96 8.80 -0.02
CA MET A 301 1.93 8.42 1.39
C MET A 301 0.51 8.31 1.94
N ILE A 302 0.35 7.50 2.98
CA ILE A 302 -0.86 7.48 3.81
C ILE A 302 -0.68 8.48 4.96
N THR A 303 -1.66 9.36 5.14
CA THR A 303 -1.67 10.42 6.16
C THR A 303 -2.69 10.16 7.26
N GLY A 304 -2.46 10.69 8.46
CA GLY A 304 -3.45 10.67 9.54
C GLY A 304 -3.59 9.34 10.30
N GLY A 305 -2.61 8.44 10.14
CA GLY A 305 -2.53 7.16 10.85
C GLY A 305 -2.90 5.91 10.05
N TYR A 306 -2.91 4.78 10.74
CA TYR A 306 -3.22 3.46 10.20
C TYR A 306 -4.45 2.86 10.88
N LEU A 307 -4.89 1.68 10.42
CA LEU A 307 -6.15 1.07 10.87
C LEU A 307 -6.22 0.81 12.38
N THR A 308 -5.13 0.33 12.98
CA THR A 308 -5.07 -0.04 14.41
C THR A 308 -3.89 0.59 15.15
N THR A 309 -3.09 1.39 14.46
CA THR A 309 -1.87 1.99 15.00
C THR A 309 -1.86 3.48 14.68
N ARG A 310 -1.47 4.29 15.66
CA ARG A 310 -1.35 5.73 15.46
C ARG A 310 -0.18 6.01 14.53
N GLY A 311 -0.40 6.90 13.57
CA GLY A 311 0.66 7.53 12.78
C GLY A 311 0.79 9.02 13.13
N ARG A 312 1.47 9.77 12.27
CA ARG A 312 1.52 11.24 12.37
C ARG A 312 0.16 11.88 12.18
N SER A 313 0.01 13.09 12.73
CA SER A 313 -1.18 13.89 12.47
C SER A 313 -1.23 14.29 10.99
N VAL A 314 -2.44 14.58 10.49
CA VAL A 314 -2.62 15.08 9.13
C VAL A 314 -1.86 16.39 8.92
N ASP A 315 -1.81 17.26 9.93
CA ASP A 315 -1.12 18.55 9.87
C ASP A 315 0.41 18.39 9.76
N ASP A 316 1.00 17.47 10.53
CA ASP A 316 2.43 17.15 10.44
C ASP A 316 2.78 16.58 9.06
N ASP A 317 1.92 15.71 8.53
CA ASP A 317 2.10 15.14 7.19
C ASP A 317 1.95 16.20 6.10
N ALA A 318 1.01 17.11 6.23
CA ALA A 318 0.86 18.24 5.32
C ALA A 318 2.09 19.16 5.36
N ALA A 319 2.65 19.43 6.54
CA ALA A 319 3.89 20.19 6.70
C ALA A 319 5.08 19.46 6.04
N PHE A 320 5.18 18.16 6.26
CA PHE A 320 6.21 17.32 5.63
C PHE A 320 6.12 17.37 4.10
N ILE A 321 4.93 17.22 3.53
CA ILE A 321 4.71 17.31 2.08
C ILE A 321 5.07 18.71 1.55
N ARG A 322 4.73 19.78 2.27
CA ARG A 322 5.15 21.15 1.88
C ARG A 322 6.67 21.26 1.79
N HIS A 323 7.39 20.82 2.81
CA HIS A 323 8.86 20.82 2.78
C HIS A 323 9.42 19.95 1.66
N LEU A 324 8.81 18.79 1.39
CA LEU A 324 9.26 17.92 0.29
C LEU A 324 9.10 18.59 -1.08
N ASN A 325 8.10 19.45 -1.26
CA ASN A 325 7.89 20.18 -2.52
C ASN A 325 8.82 21.40 -2.70
N GLU A 326 9.66 21.73 -1.71
CA GLU A 326 10.67 22.80 -1.82
C GLU A 326 11.99 22.32 -2.47
N PHE A 327 12.15 21.01 -2.67
CA PHE A 327 13.30 20.38 -3.34
C PHE A 327 13.05 20.07 -4.82
#